data_AF-A0A4T0M6Z3-F1
#
_entry.id   AF-A0A4T0M6Z3-F1
#
_cell.length_a   1.000
_cell.length_b   1.000
_cell.length_c   1.000
_cell.angle_alpha   90.00
_cell.angle_beta   90.00
_cell.angle_gamma   90.00
#
_symmetry.space_group_name_H-M   'P 1'
#
loop_
_entity.id
_entity.type
_entity.pdbx_description
1 polymer ?
#
loop_
_entity_poly.entity_id
_entity_poly.type
_entity_poly.pdbx_seq_one_letter_code
_entity_poly.pdbx_strand_id
1 'polypeptide(L)'
;MTSALNFGNPEHLLPPSWRSQVQQWLSEDTPSFDWAGFVVGEEYRDAKLLGKRKGVLAGKPFVDEIFKQLNCTIEWHVKEGESFEPIKHIATVRGAVRYLLLGERVALNVLSRCSGIASMSRWFLDTSRDAGFKGIIAGTRKTTPVEKYGMIVGGIDAHRNDLSSMVMLKE
;
A
#
# COMPACT_ATOMS: atom_id res chain seq x y z
N MET A 1 8.03 8.47 -20.30
CA MET A 1 9.26 7.95 -19.66
C MET A 1 8.82 6.95 -18.60
N THR A 2 9.42 5.78 -18.61
CA THR A 2 8.86 4.52 -18.13
C THR A 2 8.90 4.39 -16.60
N SER A 3 7.85 4.84 -15.92
CA SER A 3 7.49 4.32 -14.58
C SER A 3 7.48 2.78 -14.62
N ALA A 4 7.84 2.10 -13.52
CA ALA A 4 7.74 0.64 -13.40
C ALA A 4 6.35 0.10 -13.84
N LEU A 5 5.30 0.90 -13.66
CA LEU A 5 3.94 0.62 -14.14
C LEU A 5 3.84 0.39 -15.65
N ASN A 6 4.79 0.88 -16.45
CA ASN A 6 4.82 0.69 -17.90
C ASN A 6 5.51 -0.62 -18.32
N PHE A 7 6.19 -1.31 -17.40
CA PHE A 7 6.93 -2.54 -17.69
C PHE A 7 6.22 -3.80 -17.17
N GLY A 8 5.38 -3.68 -16.15
CA GLY A 8 4.65 -4.82 -15.58
C GLY A 8 3.89 -4.45 -14.30
N ASN A 9 3.37 -5.47 -13.62
CA ASN A 9 2.70 -5.32 -12.33
C ASN A 9 3.76 -5.11 -11.21
N PRO A 10 3.78 -3.96 -10.50
CA PRO A 10 4.73 -3.71 -9.42
C PRO A 10 4.65 -4.73 -8.28
N GLU A 11 3.49 -5.36 -8.06
CA GLU A 11 3.32 -6.43 -7.08
C GLU A 11 4.33 -7.57 -7.27
N HIS A 12 4.71 -7.88 -8.51
CA HIS A 12 5.64 -8.96 -8.80
C HIS A 12 7.08 -8.66 -8.34
N LEU A 13 7.37 -7.43 -7.92
CA LEU A 13 8.65 -7.05 -7.31
C LEU A 13 8.74 -7.44 -5.83
N LEU A 14 7.61 -7.73 -5.19
CA LEU A 14 7.57 -8.00 -3.76
C LEU A 14 8.18 -9.39 -3.47
N PRO A 15 9.21 -9.48 -2.60
CA PRO A 15 9.90 -10.75 -2.33
C PRO A 15 9.04 -11.68 -1.46
N PRO A 16 9.07 -13.00 -1.63
CA PRO A 16 8.16 -13.92 -0.91
C PRO A 16 8.06 -13.72 0.62
N SER A 17 9.11 -13.19 1.25
CA SER A 17 9.18 -12.87 2.68
C SER A 17 8.28 -11.71 3.14
N TRP A 18 7.74 -10.87 2.26
CA TRP A 18 6.93 -9.72 2.68
C TRP A 18 5.62 -10.12 3.39
N ARG A 19 5.07 -11.30 3.08
CA ARG A 19 3.80 -11.79 3.65
C ARG A 19 3.88 -12.02 5.16
N SER A 20 5.04 -12.39 5.70
CA SER A 20 5.20 -12.55 7.16
C SER A 20 5.15 -11.22 7.90
N GLN A 21 5.48 -10.11 7.24
CA GLN A 21 5.32 -8.76 7.84
C GLN A 21 3.85 -8.42 8.04
N VAL A 22 2.97 -8.83 7.12
CA VAL A 22 1.52 -8.65 7.26
C VAL A 22 1.00 -9.38 8.50
N GLN A 23 1.44 -10.62 8.71
CA GLN A 23 1.09 -11.38 9.89
C GLN A 23 1.54 -10.65 11.17
N GLN A 24 2.76 -10.09 11.16
CA GLN A 24 3.26 -9.31 12.29
C GLN A 24 2.41 -8.07 12.57
N TRP A 25 1.94 -7.34 11.54
CA TRP A 25 1.06 -6.17 11.74
C TRP A 25 -0.28 -6.55 12.36
N LEU A 26 -0.87 -7.68 11.96
CA LEU A 26 -2.10 -8.19 12.57
C LEU A 26 -1.87 -8.60 14.04
N SER A 27 -0.76 -9.26 14.33
CA SER A 27 -0.39 -9.62 15.71
C SER A 27 -0.08 -8.41 16.59
N GLU A 28 0.45 -7.32 16.02
CA GLU A 28 0.68 -6.06 16.73
C GLU A 28 -0.64 -5.40 17.15
N ASP A 29 -1.66 -5.40 16.28
CA ASP A 29 -2.96 -4.78 16.55
C ASP A 29 -3.84 -5.63 17.47
N THR A 30 -3.65 -6.95 17.49
CA THR A 30 -4.35 -7.89 18.38
C THR A 30 -3.39 -8.86 19.06
N PRO A 31 -2.65 -8.40 20.09
CA PRO A 31 -1.67 -9.23 20.78
C PRO A 31 -2.28 -10.25 21.74
N SER A 32 -3.55 -10.08 22.14
CA SER A 32 -4.25 -10.95 23.09
C SER A 32 -5.62 -11.39 22.59
N PHE A 33 -6.68 -10.65 22.90
CA PHE A 33 -8.06 -10.99 22.55
C PHE A 33 -8.73 -9.86 21.75
N ASP A 34 -9.49 -10.25 20.73
CA ASP A 34 -10.39 -9.36 19.99
C ASP A 34 -11.80 -9.39 20.61
N TRP A 35 -12.01 -8.53 21.61
CA TRP A 35 -13.31 -8.38 22.27
C TRP A 35 -14.38 -7.82 21.35
N ALA A 36 -14.01 -6.95 20.40
CA ALA A 36 -14.95 -6.40 19.44
C ALA A 36 -15.48 -7.53 18.54
N GLY A 37 -14.59 -8.33 17.97
CA GLY A 37 -14.91 -9.52 17.20
C GLY A 37 -15.78 -10.53 17.96
N PHE A 38 -15.51 -10.73 19.26
CA PHE A 38 -16.35 -11.58 20.12
C PHE A 38 -17.79 -11.08 20.20
N VAL A 39 -18.01 -9.77 20.36
CA VAL A 39 -19.35 -9.17 20.51
C VAL A 39 -20.09 -9.10 19.17
N VAL A 40 -19.41 -8.78 18.06
CA VAL A 40 -20.07 -8.61 16.75
C VAL A 40 -20.38 -9.93 16.04
N GLY A 41 -19.68 -11.02 16.39
CA GLY A 41 -19.91 -12.35 15.83
C GLY A 41 -19.41 -12.52 14.39
N GLU A 42 -19.98 -13.51 13.70
CA GLU A 42 -19.46 -14.01 12.42
C GLU A 42 -20.36 -13.74 11.22
N GLU A 43 -21.39 -12.91 11.39
CA GLU A 43 -22.33 -12.66 10.30
C GLU A 43 -21.61 -12.07 9.07
N TYR A 44 -21.94 -12.59 7.89
CA TYR A 44 -21.32 -12.15 6.65
C TYR A 44 -21.82 -10.75 6.26
N ARG A 45 -20.88 -9.87 5.94
CA ARG A 45 -21.13 -8.46 5.62
C ARG A 45 -20.22 -7.95 4.51
N ASP A 46 -20.62 -6.81 3.95
CA ASP A 46 -19.86 -6.04 2.98
C ASP A 46 -19.37 -4.74 3.64
N ALA A 47 -18.07 -4.48 3.56
CA ALA A 47 -17.44 -3.23 3.99
C ALA A 47 -16.93 -2.45 2.76
N LYS A 48 -17.10 -1.13 2.77
CA LYS A 48 -16.65 -0.25 1.69
C LYS A 48 -15.42 0.55 2.12
N LEU A 49 -14.32 0.40 1.40
CA LEU A 49 -13.14 1.25 1.56
C LEU A 49 -13.30 2.52 0.73
N LEU A 50 -13.20 3.68 1.38
CA LEU A 50 -13.43 4.99 0.76
C LEU A 50 -12.14 5.82 0.72
N GLY A 51 -11.83 6.33 -0.46
CA GLY A 51 -10.80 7.33 -0.69
C GLY A 51 -11.35 8.72 -0.38
N LYS A 52 -10.96 9.29 0.76
CA LYS A 52 -11.47 10.57 1.28
C LYS A 52 -10.61 11.78 0.93
N ARG A 53 -9.50 11.58 0.23
CA ARG A 53 -8.62 12.64 -0.29
C ARG A 53 -8.15 12.27 -1.68
N LYS A 54 -7.90 13.28 -2.51
CA LYS A 54 -7.26 13.10 -3.82
C LYS A 54 -5.91 12.42 -3.63
N GLY A 55 -5.57 11.47 -4.50
CA GLY A 55 -4.28 10.80 -4.46
C GLY A 55 -4.14 9.71 -5.51
N VAL A 56 -3.01 9.03 -5.46
CA VAL A 56 -2.68 7.83 -6.25
C VAL A 56 -2.90 6.61 -5.36
N LEU A 57 -3.69 5.64 -5.82
CA LEU A 57 -3.89 4.38 -5.09
C LEU A 57 -2.61 3.54 -5.12
N ALA A 58 -2.07 3.19 -3.96
CA ALA A 58 -0.95 2.26 -3.84
C ALA A 58 -1.03 1.43 -2.56
N GLY A 59 -0.58 0.19 -2.66
CA GLY A 59 -0.51 -0.77 -1.56
C GLY A 59 -1.58 -1.85 -1.61
N LYS A 60 -2.19 -2.10 -2.79
CA LYS A 60 -3.22 -3.14 -2.96
C LYS A 60 -2.74 -4.52 -2.51
N PRO A 61 -1.52 -4.99 -2.86
CA PRO A 61 -1.10 -6.34 -2.50
C PRO A 61 -1.07 -6.55 -0.99
N PHE A 62 -0.63 -5.53 -0.24
CA PHE A 62 -0.59 -5.60 1.21
C PHE A 62 -1.98 -5.71 1.83
N VAL A 63 -2.95 -4.97 1.30
CA VAL A 63 -4.36 -5.05 1.74
C VAL A 63 -4.99 -6.38 1.34
N ASP A 64 -4.67 -6.88 0.15
CA ASP A 64 -5.12 -8.19 -0.33
C ASP A 64 -4.63 -9.30 0.61
N GLU A 65 -3.36 -9.27 1.00
CA GLU A 65 -2.78 -10.25 1.92
C GLU A 65 -3.37 -10.15 3.34
N ILE A 66 -3.61 -8.93 3.85
CA ILE A 66 -4.29 -8.73 5.15
C ILE A 66 -5.64 -9.45 5.14
N PHE A 67 -6.49 -9.15 4.16
CA PHE A 67 -7.84 -9.72 4.12
C PHE A 67 -7.84 -11.20 3.74
N LYS A 68 -6.86 -11.65 2.95
CA LYS A 68 -6.67 -13.07 2.68
C LYS A 68 -6.34 -13.88 3.94
N GLN A 69 -5.44 -13.39 4.80
CA GLN A 69 -5.13 -14.05 6.07
C GLN A 69 -6.33 -14.09 7.03
N LEU A 70 -7.27 -13.16 6.87
CA LEU A 70 -8.51 -13.08 7.63
C LEU A 70 -9.71 -13.75 6.93
N ASN A 71 -9.49 -14.60 5.92
CA ASN A 71 -10.54 -15.30 5.16
C ASN A 71 -11.63 -14.37 4.59
N CYS A 72 -11.24 -13.16 4.19
CA CYS A 72 -12.09 -12.19 3.52
C CYS A 72 -11.73 -12.10 2.03
N THR A 73 -12.67 -11.64 1.22
CA THR A 73 -12.48 -11.38 -0.21
C THR A 73 -12.54 -9.88 -0.49
N ILE A 74 -11.82 -9.42 -1.50
CA ILE A 74 -11.77 -8.01 -1.87
C ILE A 74 -12.00 -7.82 -3.36
N GLU A 75 -12.82 -6.82 -3.67
CA GLU A 75 -13.13 -6.37 -5.02
C GLU A 75 -12.64 -4.92 -5.15
N TRP A 76 -11.67 -4.69 -6.03
CA TRP A 76 -11.10 -3.36 -6.25
C TRP A 76 -11.82 -2.62 -7.37
N HIS A 77 -12.19 -1.36 -7.10
CA HIS A 77 -12.85 -0.45 -8.04
C HIS A 77 -11.90 0.57 -8.67
N VAL A 78 -10.64 0.58 -8.23
CA VAL A 78 -9.56 1.47 -8.69
C VAL A 78 -8.29 0.64 -8.88
N LYS A 79 -7.53 0.90 -9.95
CA LYS A 79 -6.30 0.18 -10.26
C LYS A 79 -5.13 0.69 -9.43
N GLU A 80 -4.11 -0.15 -9.21
CA GLU A 80 -2.87 0.30 -8.59
C GLU A 80 -2.19 1.36 -9.46
N GLY A 81 -1.70 2.43 -8.83
CA GLY A 81 -1.08 3.56 -9.52
C GLY A 81 -2.07 4.51 -10.18
N GLU A 82 -3.38 4.25 -10.10
CA GLU A 82 -4.41 5.14 -10.63
C GLU A 82 -4.67 6.31 -9.68
N SER A 83 -4.77 7.50 -10.24
CA SER A 83 -5.18 8.71 -9.50
C SER A 83 -6.70 8.74 -9.34
N PHE A 84 -7.19 9.23 -8.20
CA PHE A 84 -8.62 9.38 -7.94
C PHE A 84 -8.92 10.69 -7.21
N GLU A 85 -10.17 11.17 -7.35
CA GLU A 85 -10.71 12.33 -6.63
C GLU A 85 -11.68 11.88 -5.52
N PRO A 86 -11.75 12.58 -4.38
CA PRO A 86 -12.62 12.22 -3.27
C PRO A 86 -14.09 12.66 -3.52
N ILE A 87 -15.10 12.01 -2.95
CA ILE A 87 -15.08 10.74 -2.20
C ILE A 87 -15.20 9.59 -3.22
N LYS A 88 -14.20 8.71 -3.28
CA LYS A 88 -14.18 7.57 -4.19
C LYS A 88 -14.42 6.26 -3.44
N HIS A 89 -15.26 5.39 -3.98
CA HIS A 89 -15.33 3.99 -3.54
C HIS A 89 -14.14 3.23 -4.15
N ILE A 90 -13.19 2.82 -3.30
CA ILE A 90 -11.91 2.23 -3.72
C ILE A 90 -11.99 0.72 -3.83
N ALA A 91 -12.63 0.07 -2.84
CA ALA A 91 -12.80 -1.38 -2.82
C ALA A 91 -13.98 -1.79 -1.95
N THR A 92 -14.50 -2.98 -2.21
CA THR A 92 -15.47 -3.67 -1.35
C THR A 92 -14.82 -4.91 -0.77
N VAL A 93 -14.88 -5.07 0.55
CA VAL A 93 -14.36 -6.24 1.28
C VAL A 93 -15.54 -7.03 1.83
N ARG A 94 -15.52 -8.36 1.66
CA ARG A 94 -16.61 -9.24 2.08
C ARG A 94 -16.08 -10.37 2.95
N GLY A 95 -16.76 -10.64 4.05
CA GLY A 95 -16.33 -11.61 5.05
C GLY A 95 -17.20 -11.61 6.30
N ALA A 96 -16.84 -12.45 7.27
CA ALA A 96 -17.40 -12.39 8.62
C ALA A 96 -17.10 -11.02 9.24
N VAL A 97 -18.10 -10.38 9.86
CA VAL A 97 -17.98 -9.01 10.39
C VAL A 97 -16.81 -8.83 11.37
N ARG A 98 -16.53 -9.82 12.23
CA ARG A 98 -15.35 -9.80 13.10
C ARG A 98 -14.03 -9.65 12.34
N TYR A 99 -13.89 -10.32 11.20
CA TYR A 99 -12.67 -10.27 10.39
C TYR A 99 -12.57 -8.98 9.56
N LEU A 100 -13.70 -8.43 9.12
CA LEU A 100 -13.73 -7.12 8.48
C LEU A 100 -13.21 -6.03 9.42
N LEU A 101 -13.67 -6.04 10.67
CA LEU A 101 -13.26 -5.07 11.70
C LEU A 101 -11.82 -5.29 12.16
N LEU A 102 -11.41 -6.54 12.38
CA LEU A 102 -10.04 -6.89 12.77
C LEU A 102 -9.00 -6.42 11.73
N GLY A 103 -9.31 -6.55 10.44
CA GLY A 103 -8.43 -6.11 9.36
C GLY A 103 -8.48 -4.61 9.06
N GLU A 104 -9.53 -3.91 9.49
CA GLU A 104 -9.83 -2.53 9.05
C GLU A 104 -8.67 -1.58 9.35
N ARG A 105 -8.22 -1.52 10.62
CA ARG A 105 -7.22 -0.54 11.05
C ARG A 105 -5.88 -0.78 10.37
N VAL A 106 -5.44 -2.03 10.30
CA VAL A 106 -4.18 -2.43 9.66
C VAL A 106 -4.23 -2.11 8.17
N ALA A 107 -5.31 -2.48 7.47
CA ALA A 107 -5.47 -2.19 6.05
C ALA A 107 -5.48 -0.69 5.75
N LEU A 108 -6.23 0.11 6.52
CA LEU A 108 -6.26 1.57 6.35
C LEU A 108 -4.90 2.22 6.66
N ASN A 109 -4.19 1.73 7.68
CA ASN A 109 -2.86 2.23 8.03
C ASN A 109 -1.84 2.02 6.92
N VAL A 110 -1.89 0.85 6.26
CA VAL A 110 -1.01 0.52 5.14
C VAL A 110 -1.41 1.31 3.89
N LEU A 111 -2.70 1.28 3.53
CA LEU A 111 -3.19 1.90 2.30
C LEU A 111 -2.99 3.42 2.32
N SER A 112 -3.27 4.07 3.46
CA SER A 112 -3.10 5.52 3.61
C SER A 112 -1.64 5.95 3.50
N ARG A 113 -0.71 5.24 4.16
CA ARG A 113 0.74 5.54 4.10
C ARG A 113 1.30 5.29 2.71
N CYS A 114 1.03 4.12 2.13
CA CYS A 114 1.56 3.76 0.82
C CYS A 114 1.01 4.67 -0.28
N SER A 115 -0.30 4.94 -0.28
CA SER A 115 -0.93 5.89 -1.23
C SER A 115 -0.46 7.32 -1.02
N GLY A 116 -0.21 7.76 0.23
CA GLY A 116 0.35 9.08 0.51
C GLY A 116 1.73 9.27 -0.11
N ILE A 117 2.58 8.24 -0.01
CA ILE A 117 3.92 8.25 -0.62
C ILE A 117 3.82 8.22 -2.14
N ALA A 118 3.00 7.33 -2.71
CA ALA A 118 2.80 7.29 -4.15
C ALA A 118 2.29 8.63 -4.72
N SER A 119 1.37 9.28 -4.00
CA SER A 119 0.85 10.60 -4.36
C SER A 119 1.94 11.67 -4.34
N MET A 120 2.76 11.70 -3.29
CA MET A 120 3.85 12.67 -3.17
C MET A 120 4.95 12.42 -4.21
N SER A 121 5.31 11.16 -4.44
CA SER A 121 6.25 10.76 -5.49
C SER A 121 5.77 11.18 -6.88
N ARG A 122 4.48 10.97 -7.18
CA ARG A 122 3.85 11.42 -8.43
C ARG A 122 3.94 12.93 -8.56
N TRP A 123 3.59 13.66 -7.51
CA TRP A 123 3.65 15.12 -7.49
C TRP A 123 5.05 15.67 -7.75
N PHE A 124 6.08 15.12 -7.10
CA PHE A 124 7.47 15.51 -7.36
C PHE A 124 7.90 15.23 -8.80
N LEU A 125 7.54 14.04 -9.33
CA LEU A 125 7.84 13.67 -10.70
C LEU A 125 7.21 14.65 -11.67
N ASP A 126 5.90 14.85 -11.58
CA ASP A 126 5.15 15.72 -12.49
C ASP A 126 5.68 17.16 -12.42
N THR A 127 5.87 17.71 -11.21
CA THR A 127 6.43 19.06 -11.01
C THR A 127 7.83 19.21 -11.62
N SER A 128 8.69 18.19 -11.50
CA SER A 128 10.02 18.23 -12.12
C SER A 128 9.95 18.22 -13.65
N ARG A 129 9.00 17.47 -14.21
CA ARG A 129 8.81 17.36 -15.66
C ARG A 129 8.26 18.66 -16.23
N ASP A 130 7.34 19.31 -15.53
CA ASP A 130 6.83 20.63 -15.89
C ASP A 130 7.93 21.69 -15.89
N ALA A 131 8.93 21.56 -15.00
CA ALA A 131 10.14 22.39 -14.98
C ALA A 131 11.19 21.99 -16.05
N GLY A 132 10.89 21.03 -16.92
CA GLY A 132 11.78 20.59 -18.00
C GLY A 132 12.90 19.64 -17.56
N PHE A 133 12.94 19.19 -16.30
CA PHE A 133 13.92 18.22 -15.84
C PHE A 133 13.67 16.87 -16.51
N LYS A 134 14.73 16.27 -17.09
CA LYS A 134 14.66 14.97 -17.78
C LYS A 134 15.32 13.81 -17.02
N GLY A 135 15.93 14.09 -15.87
CA GLY A 135 16.62 13.08 -15.06
C GLY A 135 15.67 12.23 -14.21
N ILE A 136 16.24 11.40 -13.34
CA ILE A 136 15.50 10.48 -12.47
C ILE A 136 15.32 11.13 -11.09
N ILE A 137 14.09 11.10 -10.57
CA ILE A 137 13.84 11.35 -9.14
C ILE A 137 13.98 10.02 -8.42
N ALA A 138 14.73 10.00 -7.34
CA ALA A 138 15.02 8.79 -6.57
C ALA A 138 14.71 8.96 -5.08
N GLY A 139 14.28 7.87 -4.45
CA GLY A 139 14.07 7.75 -3.01
C GLY A 139 15.37 7.58 -2.22
N THR A 140 15.24 7.22 -0.95
CA THR A 140 16.40 6.99 -0.05
C THR A 140 16.18 5.73 0.80
N ARG A 141 17.07 5.47 1.77
CA ARG A 141 16.92 4.41 2.79
C ARG A 141 16.39 4.93 4.13
N LYS A 142 15.94 6.18 4.20
CA LYS A 142 15.30 6.75 5.39
C LYS A 142 13.81 6.38 5.39
N THR A 143 13.53 5.09 5.48
CA THR A 143 12.22 4.54 5.16
C THR A 143 11.65 3.70 6.29
N THR A 144 10.32 3.75 6.45
CA THR A 144 9.54 2.74 7.17
C THR A 144 9.03 1.64 6.21
N PRO A 145 8.32 0.59 6.66
CA PRO A 145 7.76 -0.44 5.77
C PRO A 145 6.87 0.14 4.66
N VAL A 146 6.75 -0.60 3.56
CA VAL A 146 5.94 -0.30 2.33
C VAL A 146 6.30 0.94 1.51
N GLU A 147 7.17 1.83 2.03
CA GLU A 147 7.45 3.12 1.39
C GLU A 147 8.10 3.01 0.01
N LYS A 148 9.08 2.11 -0.13
CA LYS A 148 9.78 1.85 -1.41
C LYS A 148 8.80 1.41 -2.51
N TYR A 149 7.84 0.57 -2.15
CA TYR A 149 6.78 0.15 -3.06
C TYR A 149 5.92 1.34 -3.48
N GLY A 150 5.51 2.19 -2.53
CA GLY A 150 4.79 3.43 -2.80
C GLY A 150 5.55 4.37 -3.76
N MET A 151 6.86 4.51 -3.60
CA MET A 151 7.70 5.30 -4.51
C MET A 151 7.65 4.78 -5.95
N ILE A 152 7.79 3.46 -6.12
CA ILE A 152 7.76 2.79 -7.43
C ILE A 152 6.40 2.97 -8.11
N VAL A 153 5.30 2.75 -7.38
CA VAL A 153 3.93 2.97 -7.89
C VAL A 153 3.68 4.46 -8.20
N GLY A 154 4.23 5.36 -7.40
CA GLY A 154 4.24 6.81 -7.66
C GLY A 154 5.06 7.22 -8.88
N GLY A 155 5.89 6.32 -9.41
CA GLY A 155 6.63 6.50 -10.66
C GLY A 155 8.05 7.02 -10.51
N ILE A 156 8.59 7.08 -9.28
CA ILE A 156 9.98 7.46 -9.03
C ILE A 156 10.85 6.22 -8.75
N ASP A 157 12.17 6.38 -8.89
CA ASP A 157 13.11 5.31 -8.61
C ASP A 157 13.20 5.07 -7.09
N ALA A 158 13.12 3.82 -6.65
CA ALA A 158 13.25 3.50 -5.22
C ALA A 158 14.65 3.80 -4.69
N HIS A 159 15.67 3.89 -5.54
CA HIS A 159 17.09 3.83 -5.25
C HIS A 159 17.47 2.49 -4.60
N ARG A 160 18.75 2.29 -4.26
CA ARG A 160 19.22 1.08 -3.54
C ARG A 160 18.30 0.74 -2.37
N ASN A 161 17.94 -0.54 -2.27
CA ASN A 161 16.98 -1.01 -1.28
C ASN A 161 17.61 -1.05 0.13
N ASP A 162 18.83 -1.60 0.22
CA ASP A 162 19.52 -1.89 1.48
C ASP A 162 21.04 -1.61 1.38
N LEU A 163 21.84 -2.07 2.37
CA LEU A 163 23.31 -1.95 2.35
C LEU A 163 23.96 -2.91 1.35
N SER A 164 23.30 -4.01 1.03
CA SER A 164 23.81 -5.08 0.17
C SER A 164 23.56 -4.79 -1.31
N SER A 165 22.59 -3.93 -1.62
CA SER A 165 22.18 -3.61 -2.98
C SER A 165 23.20 -2.76 -3.75
N MET A 166 23.85 -1.81 -3.07
CA MET A 166 24.82 -0.89 -3.70
C MET A 166 25.72 -0.25 -2.65
N VAL A 167 27.03 -0.38 -2.84
CA VAL A 167 28.04 0.29 -2.01
C VAL A 167 28.01 1.78 -2.31
N MET A 168 27.94 2.60 -1.25
CA MET A 168 28.13 4.05 -1.33
C MET A 168 29.09 4.43 -0.21
N LEU A 169 30.34 4.67 -0.58
CA LEU A 169 31.37 5.13 0.35
C LEU A 169 31.12 6.60 0.69
N LYS A 170 31.44 6.96 1.93
CA LYS A 170 31.46 8.33 2.43
C LYS A 170 32.84 8.59 3.02
N GLU A 171 33.23 9.86 3.05
CA GLU A 171 34.43 10.34 3.74
C GLU A 171 34.35 10.09 5.25
#